data_AF-A0A5W6CYB2-F1
#
_entry.id   AF-A0A5W6CYB2-F1
#
_cell.length_a   1.000
_cell.length_b   1.000
_cell.length_c   1.000
_cell.angle_alpha   90.00
_cell.angle_beta   90.00
_cell.angle_gamma   90.00
#
_symmetry.space_group_name_H-M   'P 1'
#
loop_
_entity.id
_entity.type
_entity.pdbx_description
1 polymer ?
#
loop_
_entity_poly.entity_id
_entity_poly.type
_entity_poly.pdbx_seq_one_letter_code
_entity_poly.pdbx_strand_id
1 'polypeptide(L)'
;PDQDVLNILLQDKVIFLPRPYNTIYTIKSELKDKSHKKYSNIINDNTVLIHYTGATKPWHAWANYPSVIYYKNARLNSPWKDFPAKDARTIVEFKKRYKHLLVQGHYFKGLLAGSAYLYRKLFHK
;
A
#
# COMPACT_ATOMS: atom_id res chain seq x y z
N PRO A 1 12.10 -14.80 0.87
CA PRO A 1 13.34 -15.60 0.70
C PRO A 1 14.18 -15.62 1.99
N ASP A 2 14.28 -14.50 2.69
CA ASP A 2 14.82 -14.36 4.04
C ASP A 2 13.85 -14.84 5.14
N GLN A 3 12.55 -14.52 5.03
CA GLN A 3 11.54 -14.95 6.00
C GLN A 3 11.45 -16.47 6.14
N ASP A 4 11.56 -17.23 5.04
CA ASP A 4 11.53 -18.70 5.06
C ASP A 4 12.76 -19.28 5.78
N VAL A 5 13.94 -18.69 5.56
CA VAL A 5 15.18 -19.09 6.24
C VAL A 5 15.06 -18.83 7.74
N LEU A 6 14.53 -17.68 8.15
CA LEU A 6 14.29 -17.38 9.58
C LEU A 6 13.32 -18.39 10.20
N ASN A 7 12.23 -18.73 9.51
CA ASN A 7 11.26 -19.72 10.00
C ASN A 7 11.90 -21.10 10.22
N ILE A 8 12.82 -21.52 9.34
CA ILE A 8 13.53 -22.80 9.46
C ILE A 8 14.55 -22.75 10.62
N LEU A 9 15.38 -21.70 10.68
CA LEU A 9 16.45 -21.59 11.68
C LEU A 9 15.91 -21.43 13.11
N LEU A 10 14.77 -20.76 13.26
CA LEU A 10 14.16 -20.45 14.55
C LEU A 10 12.98 -21.36 14.88
N GLN A 11 12.81 -22.48 14.17
CA GLN A 11 11.78 -23.45 14.50
C GLN A 11 11.85 -23.81 15.99
N ASP A 12 10.70 -23.74 16.67
CA ASP A 12 10.51 -23.96 18.11
C ASP A 12 11.29 -23.01 19.05
N LYS A 13 11.89 -21.94 18.51
CA LYS A 13 12.65 -20.90 19.23
C LYS A 13 12.03 -19.50 19.06
N VAL A 14 10.71 -19.43 18.93
CA VAL A 14 9.97 -18.18 18.66
C VAL A 14 8.88 -17.98 19.71
N ILE A 15 8.76 -16.75 20.19
CA ILE A 15 7.60 -16.28 20.95
C ILE A 15 6.62 -15.65 19.96
N PHE A 16 5.42 -16.21 19.84
CA PHE A 16 4.40 -15.67 18.94
C PHE A 16 3.72 -14.47 19.58
N LEU A 17 3.95 -13.29 19.01
CA LEU A 17 3.26 -12.08 19.43
C LEU A 17 1.81 -12.07 18.93
N PRO A 18 0.87 -11.51 19.71
CA PRO A 18 -0.50 -11.31 19.27
C PRO A 18 -0.60 -10.48 17.99
N ARG A 19 -1.63 -10.74 17.18
CA ARG A 19 -1.89 -10.06 15.91
C ARG A 19 -1.80 -8.51 15.96
N PRO A 20 -2.29 -7.81 17.00
CA PRO A 20 -2.14 -6.36 17.14
C PRO A 20 -0.75 -5.80 16.90
N TYR A 21 0.30 -6.55 17.23
CA TYR A 21 1.70 -6.14 17.08
C TYR A 21 2.24 -6.36 15.66
N ASN A 22 1.46 -6.94 14.75
CA ASN A 22 1.77 -7.08 13.34
C ASN A 22 0.47 -7.19 12.52
N THR A 23 -0.35 -6.13 12.56
CA THR A 23 -1.58 -6.06 11.77
C THR A 23 -1.22 -5.84 10.30
N ILE A 24 -1.13 -6.95 9.56
CA ILE A 24 -0.83 -6.93 8.13
C ILE A 24 -2.01 -6.36 7.35
N TYR A 25 -1.75 -5.33 6.55
CA TYR A 25 -2.73 -4.73 5.66
C TYR A 25 -2.15 -4.45 4.28
N THR A 26 -2.88 -4.82 3.21
CA THR A 26 -2.44 -4.58 1.83
C THR A 26 -3.41 -3.61 1.15
N ILE A 27 -2.93 -2.43 0.73
CA ILE A 27 -3.73 -1.39 0.05
C ILE A 27 -4.38 -1.90 -1.27
N LYS A 28 -3.89 -3.02 -1.82
CA LYS A 28 -4.56 -3.71 -2.95
C LYS A 28 -6.00 -4.14 -2.62
N SER A 29 -6.34 -4.41 -1.36
CA SER A 29 -7.71 -4.77 -0.96
C SER A 29 -8.71 -3.65 -1.31
N GLU A 30 -8.28 -2.40 -1.25
CA GLU A 30 -9.08 -1.22 -1.61
C GLU A 30 -9.51 -1.23 -3.08
N LEU A 31 -8.77 -1.90 -3.97
CA LEU A 31 -9.19 -2.05 -5.37
C LEU A 31 -10.44 -2.92 -5.53
N LYS A 32 -10.75 -3.76 -4.54
CA LYS A 32 -11.91 -4.66 -4.54
C LYS A 32 -13.05 -4.14 -3.68
N ASP A 33 -12.76 -3.30 -2.69
CA ASP A 33 -13.75 -2.71 -1.80
C ASP A 33 -14.19 -1.34 -2.32
N LYS A 34 -15.34 -1.28 -3.00
CA LYS A 34 -15.92 -0.01 -3.47
C LYS A 34 -16.31 0.94 -2.33
N SER A 35 -16.54 0.43 -1.13
CA SER A 35 -16.95 1.25 0.01
C SER A 35 -15.77 1.93 0.71
N HIS A 36 -14.55 1.38 0.54
CA HIS A 36 -13.36 1.76 1.30
C HIS A 36 -13.55 1.76 2.83
N LYS A 37 -14.46 0.92 3.33
CA LYS A 37 -14.78 0.78 4.76
C LYS A 37 -14.31 -0.54 5.35
N LYS A 38 -14.12 -1.59 4.55
CA LYS A 38 -13.77 -2.93 5.06
C LYS A 38 -12.39 -2.99 5.73
N TYR A 39 -11.55 -1.97 5.54
CA TYR A 39 -10.27 -1.88 6.24
C TYR A 39 -10.43 -1.83 7.76
N SER A 40 -11.55 -1.27 8.28
CA SER A 40 -11.79 -1.15 9.72
C SER A 40 -11.96 -2.50 10.41
N ASN A 41 -12.32 -3.54 9.66
CA ASN A 41 -12.39 -4.92 10.18
C ASN A 41 -10.99 -5.50 10.46
N ILE A 42 -9.93 -4.88 9.91
CA ILE A 42 -8.54 -5.33 10.05
C ILE A 42 -7.75 -4.35 10.90
N ILE A 43 -7.84 -3.05 10.59
CA ILE A 43 -7.20 -1.96 11.34
C ILE A 43 -8.28 -1.30 12.20
N ASN A 44 -8.19 -1.49 13.50
CA ASN A 44 -9.16 -1.02 14.49
C ASN A 44 -8.43 -0.58 15.77
N ASP A 45 -9.19 -0.21 16.79
CA ASP A 45 -8.66 0.34 18.05
C ASP A 45 -7.75 -0.63 18.82
N ASN A 46 -7.84 -1.93 18.57
CA ASN A 46 -6.94 -2.92 19.15
C ASN A 46 -5.60 -3.03 18.38
N THR A 47 -5.41 -2.31 17.28
CA THR A 47 -4.19 -2.39 16.47
C THR A 47 -3.07 -1.56 17.08
N VAL A 48 -1.94 -2.20 17.36
CA VAL A 48 -0.74 -1.54 17.90
C VAL A 48 0.23 -1.16 16.78
N LEU A 49 0.46 -2.06 15.81
CA LEU A 49 1.38 -1.83 14.69
C LEU A 49 0.74 -2.26 13.37
N ILE A 50 0.65 -1.33 12.43
CA ILE A 50 0.16 -1.60 11.07
C ILE A 50 1.34 -1.90 10.15
N HIS A 51 1.32 -3.07 9.54
CA HIS A 51 2.30 -3.47 8.54
C HIS A 51 1.69 -3.38 7.12
N TYR A 52 1.97 -2.28 6.42
CA TYR A 52 1.54 -2.09 5.03
C TYR A 52 2.36 -2.94 4.04
N THR A 53 1.87 -4.13 3.73
CA THR A 53 2.51 -5.09 2.82
C THR A 53 2.10 -4.89 1.36
N GLY A 54 2.82 -5.54 0.45
CA GLY A 54 2.55 -5.53 -0.99
C GLY A 54 3.14 -4.32 -1.73
N ALA A 55 2.82 -4.25 -3.04
CA ALA A 55 3.46 -3.31 -3.96
C ALA A 55 2.99 -1.84 -3.80
N THR A 56 1.74 -1.61 -3.41
CA THR A 56 1.24 -0.26 -3.13
C THR A 56 1.53 0.07 -1.67
N LYS A 57 2.35 1.09 -1.45
CA LYS A 57 2.73 1.63 -0.14
C LYS A 57 2.00 2.94 0.15
N PRO A 58 1.78 3.30 1.42
CA PRO A 58 0.99 4.48 1.77
C PRO A 58 1.67 5.81 1.42
N TRP A 59 2.98 5.80 1.15
CA TRP A 59 3.72 6.95 0.63
C TRP A 59 3.61 7.15 -0.89
N HIS A 60 2.93 6.26 -1.62
CA HIS A 60 2.70 6.44 -3.05
C HIS A 60 1.60 7.48 -3.31
N ALA A 61 1.77 8.31 -4.33
CA ALA A 61 0.85 9.39 -4.66
C ALA A 61 -0.59 8.94 -4.97
N TRP A 62 -0.77 7.68 -5.40
CA TRP A 62 -2.08 7.08 -5.70
C TRP A 62 -2.72 6.33 -4.53
N ALA A 63 -2.04 6.19 -3.39
CA ALA A 63 -2.53 5.49 -2.22
C ALA A 63 -3.43 6.38 -1.35
N ASN A 64 -4.50 6.92 -1.93
CA ASN A 64 -5.46 7.79 -1.23
C ASN A 64 -6.69 6.99 -0.78
N TYR A 65 -6.61 6.41 0.41
CA TYR A 65 -7.68 5.64 1.03
C TYR A 65 -7.83 5.97 2.52
N PRO A 66 -9.00 5.77 3.12
CA PRO A 66 -9.18 5.92 4.56
C PRO A 66 -8.20 5.04 5.38
N SER A 67 -7.90 3.84 4.88
CA SER A 67 -6.95 2.91 5.50
C SER A 67 -5.52 3.42 5.66
N VAL A 68 -5.12 4.49 4.95
CA VAL A 68 -3.77 5.06 5.05
C VAL A 68 -3.71 6.30 5.96
N ILE A 69 -4.82 6.68 6.60
CA ILE A 69 -4.86 7.88 7.46
C ILE A 69 -3.82 7.83 8.59
N TYR A 70 -3.61 6.65 9.18
CA TYR A 70 -2.61 6.44 10.24
C TYR A 70 -1.19 6.75 9.76
N TYR A 71 -0.81 6.30 8.56
CA TYR A 71 0.46 6.66 7.95
C TYR A 71 0.55 8.16 7.65
N LYS A 72 -0.52 8.76 7.12
CA LYS A 72 -0.54 10.20 6.82
C LYS A 72 -0.35 11.04 8.08
N ASN A 73 -1.02 10.69 9.17
CA ASN A 73 -0.87 11.35 10.47
C ASN A 73 0.55 11.21 11.01
N ALA A 74 1.13 10.01 10.97
CA ALA A 74 2.51 9.79 11.38
C ALA A 74 3.50 10.62 10.53
N ARG A 75 3.30 10.65 9.21
CA ARG A 75 4.13 11.44 8.28
C ARG A 75 4.05 12.94 8.57
N LEU A 76 2.85 13.49 8.78
CA LEU A 76 2.64 14.91 9.08
C LEU A 76 3.37 15.33 10.37
N ASN A 77 3.50 14.42 11.34
CA ASN A 77 4.21 14.64 12.60
C ASN A 77 5.68 14.18 12.55
N SER A 78 6.24 13.98 11.36
CA SER A 78 7.62 13.54 11.17
C SER A 78 8.44 14.60 10.42
N PRO A 79 9.79 14.49 10.43
CA PRO A 79 10.65 15.31 9.58
C PRO A 79 10.36 15.20 8.07
N TRP A 80 9.65 14.15 7.64
CA TRP A 80 9.29 13.93 6.22
C TRP A 80 7.94 14.53 5.83
N LYS A 81 7.33 15.38 6.65
CA LYS A 81 6.03 16.01 6.37
C LYS A 81 6.00 16.74 5.02
N ASP A 82 7.10 17.42 4.68
CA ASP A 82 7.21 18.27 3.49
C ASP A 82 7.77 17.52 2.27
N PHE A 83 8.20 16.27 2.43
CA PHE A 83 8.61 15.47 1.28
C PHE A 83 7.39 15.20 0.39
N PRO A 84 7.54 15.09 -0.93
CA PRO A 84 6.43 14.71 -1.80
C PRO A 84 6.09 13.22 -1.67
N ALA A 85 4.85 12.85 -2.03
CA ALA A 85 4.50 11.45 -2.20
C ALA A 85 5.27 10.86 -3.40
N LYS A 86 5.65 9.58 -3.31
CA LYS A 86 6.41 8.91 -4.37
C LYS A 86 5.50 8.63 -5.56
N ASP A 87 5.88 9.11 -6.75
CA ASP A 87 5.22 8.76 -8.00
C ASP A 87 5.77 7.45 -8.61
N ALA A 88 5.08 6.91 -9.61
CA ALA A 88 5.38 5.64 -10.24
C ALA A 88 6.70 5.72 -11.03
N ARG A 89 7.60 4.75 -10.78
CA ARG A 89 8.89 4.65 -11.45
C ARG A 89 9.03 3.34 -12.22
N THR A 90 8.48 2.25 -11.67
CA THR A 90 8.54 0.92 -12.30
C THR A 90 7.27 0.58 -13.08
N ILE A 91 7.35 -0.31 -14.06
CA ILE A 91 6.18 -0.76 -14.83
C ILE A 91 5.06 -1.31 -13.94
N VAL A 92 5.43 -1.97 -12.84
CA VAL A 92 4.49 -2.48 -11.84
C VAL A 92 3.78 -1.32 -11.15
N GLU A 93 4.51 -0.29 -10.71
CA GLU A 93 3.94 0.91 -10.09
C GLU A 93 3.03 1.67 -11.06
N PHE A 94 3.43 1.84 -12.34
CA PHE A 94 2.58 2.44 -13.38
C PHE A 94 1.24 1.69 -13.50
N LYS A 95 1.29 0.35 -13.53
CA LYS A 95 0.10 -0.50 -13.57
C LYS A 95 -0.78 -0.33 -12.33
N LYS A 96 -0.19 -0.15 -11.14
CA LYS A 96 -0.95 0.09 -9.90
C LYS A 96 -1.59 1.46 -9.91
N ARG A 97 -0.81 2.50 -10.24
CA ARG A 97 -1.25 3.90 -10.21
C ARG A 97 -2.55 4.11 -10.98
N TYR A 98 -2.61 3.70 -12.24
CA TYR A 98 -3.83 3.93 -13.04
C TYR A 98 -5.05 3.17 -12.47
N LYS A 99 -4.87 1.93 -12.00
CA LYS A 99 -5.96 1.14 -11.40
C LYS A 99 -6.53 1.80 -10.15
N HIS A 100 -5.66 2.30 -9.28
CA HIS A 100 -6.09 3.00 -8.07
C HIS A 100 -6.84 4.30 -8.40
N LEU A 101 -6.32 5.09 -9.34
CA LEU A 101 -6.99 6.32 -9.80
C LEU A 101 -8.40 6.05 -10.36
N LEU A 102 -8.57 4.99 -11.15
CA LEU A 102 -9.88 4.63 -11.70
C LEU A 102 -10.87 4.18 -10.61
N VAL A 103 -10.41 3.39 -9.62
CA VAL A 103 -11.26 2.96 -8.50
C VAL A 103 -11.67 4.13 -7.62
N GLN A 104 -10.79 5.13 -7.46
CA GLN A 104 -11.06 6.36 -6.71
C GLN A 104 -11.94 7.37 -7.47
N GLY A 105 -12.40 7.05 -8.69
CA GLY A 105 -13.23 7.95 -9.50
C GLY A 105 -12.46 9.07 -10.21
N HIS A 106 -11.12 9.09 -10.14
CA HIS A 106 -10.29 10.04 -10.86
C HIS A 106 -10.10 9.62 -12.32
N TYR A 107 -11.20 9.49 -13.07
CA TYR A 107 -11.20 8.84 -14.40
C TYR A 107 -10.26 9.49 -15.40
N PHE A 108 -10.26 10.82 -15.51
CA PHE A 108 -9.35 11.53 -16.44
C PHE A 108 -7.88 11.24 -16.13
N LYS A 109 -7.46 11.41 -14.87
CA LYS A 109 -6.10 11.08 -14.41
C LYS A 109 -5.79 9.59 -14.57
N GLY A 110 -6.77 8.73 -14.34
CA GLY A 110 -6.68 7.28 -14.50
C GLY A 110 -6.45 6.86 -15.94
N LEU A 111 -7.16 7.46 -16.90
CA LEU A 111 -6.97 7.22 -18.33
C LEU A 111 -5.60 7.72 -18.80
N LEU A 112 -5.20 8.93 -18.43
CA LEU A 112 -3.85 9.45 -18.73
C LEU A 112 -2.74 8.53 -18.16
N ALA A 113 -2.89 8.11 -16.91
CA ALA A 113 -1.94 7.18 -16.28
C ALA A 113 -1.95 5.79 -16.95
N GLY A 114 -3.10 5.34 -17.45
CA GLY A 114 -3.25 4.11 -18.22
C GLY A 114 -2.53 4.18 -19.56
N SER A 115 -2.68 5.28 -20.30
CA SER A 115 -1.94 5.53 -21.54
C SER A 115 -0.43 5.55 -21.30
N ALA A 116 0.03 6.24 -20.24
CA ALA A 116 1.44 6.25 -19.85
C ALA A 116 1.98 4.84 -19.51
N TYR A 117 1.16 4.02 -18.84
CA TYR A 117 1.50 2.61 -18.58
C TYR A 117 1.62 1.80 -19.88
N LEU A 118 0.66 1.94 -20.80
CA LEU A 118 0.67 1.22 -22.08
C LEU A 118 1.88 1.63 -22.94
N TYR A 119 2.16 2.93 -23.04
CA TYR A 119 3.32 3.45 -23.74
C TYR A 119 4.61 2.82 -23.20
N ARG A 120 4.83 2.86 -21.87
CA ARG A 120 6.01 2.23 -21.25
C ARG A 120 6.06 0.73 -21.49
N LYS A 121 4.92 0.02 -21.36
CA LYS A 121 4.86 -1.42 -21.57
C LYS A 121 5.29 -1.83 -22.99
N LEU A 122 4.94 -1.02 -23.99
CA LEU A 122 5.18 -1.33 -25.40
C LEU A 122 6.56 -0.86 -25.89
N PHE A 123 7.04 0.28 -25.39
CA PHE A 123 8.22 0.97 -25.95
C PHE A 123 9.40 1.11 -24.99
N HIS A 124 9.25 0.76 -23.71
CA HIS A 124 10.34 0.76 -22.74
C HIS A 124 10.41 -0.59 -22.00
N LYS A 125 11.35 -1.45 -22.43
CA LYS A 125 11.87 -2.51 -21.56
C LYS A 125 12.79 -1.89 -20.50
#